data_AF-A0A5J4REQ2-F1
#
_entry.id   AF-A0A5J4REQ2-F1
#
_cell.length_a   1.000
_cell.length_b   1.000
_cell.length_c   1.000
_cell.angle_alpha   90.00
_cell.angle_beta   90.00
_cell.angle_gamma   90.00
#
_symmetry.space_group_name_H-M   'P 1'
#
loop_
_entity.id
_entity.type
_entity.pdbx_description
1 polymer ?
#
loop_
_entity_poly.entity_id
_entity_poly.type
_entity_poly.pdbx_seq_one_letter_code
_entity_poly.pdbx_strand_id
1 'polypeptide(L)' 'HLFIPLLEKTLKRLRELPTGKASLIAELVKNYNDVLLAGTERPIQRPADADRQKSCYSGKKNLIA' A
#
# COMPACT_ATOMS: atom_id res chain seq x y z
N HIS A 1 17.03 2.89 12.62
CA HIS A 1 17.39 1.46 12.51
C HIS A 1 17.49 0.77 13.88
N LEU A 2 17.93 1.46 14.95
CA LEU A 2 18.12 0.90 16.30
C LEU A 2 16.92 0.09 16.87
N PHE A 3 15.69 0.55 16.60
CA PHE A 3 14.48 -0.09 17.14
C PHE A 3 13.84 -1.15 16.23
N ILE A 4 14.34 -1.32 15.01
CA ILE A 4 13.78 -2.31 14.07
C ILE A 4 13.85 -3.73 14.63
N PRO A 5 14.98 -4.21 15.22
CA PRO A 5 15.04 -5.56 15.78
C PRO A 5 14.09 -5.79 16.96
N LEU A 6 13.90 -4.75 17.79
CA LEU A 6 12.98 -4.81 18.93
C LEU A 6 11.52 -4.88 18.45
N LEU A 7 11.18 -4.06 17.44
CA LEU A 7 9.87 -4.05 16.79
C LEU A 7 9.56 -5.40 16.13
N GLU A 8 10.51 -5.99 15.40
CA GLU A 8 10.31 -7.31 14.79
C GLU A 8 10.10 -8.41 15.84
N LYS A 9 10.84 -8.37 16.95
CA LYS A 9 10.71 -9.33 18.05
C LYS A 9 9.36 -9.23 18.75
N THR A 10 8.88 -8.01 18.99
CA THR A 10 7.55 -7.80 19.60
C THR A 10 6.43 -8.18 18.64
N LEU A 11 6.50 -7.80 17.38
CA LEU A 11 5.49 -8.16 16.37
C LEU A 11 5.44 -9.67 16.12
N LYS A 12 6.58 -10.37 16.08
CA LYS A 12 6.62 -11.85 16.00
C LYS A 12 5.96 -12.50 17.22
N ARG A 13 6.23 -12.00 18.43
CA ARG A 13 5.61 -12.50 19.67
C ARG A 13 4.10 -12.29 19.68
N LEU A 14 3.64 -11.14 19.19
CA LEU A 14 2.23 -10.79 19.12
C LEU A 14 1.51 -11.46 17.92
N ARG A 15 2.23 -12.14 17.04
CA ARG A 15 1.73 -12.67 15.75
C ARG A 15 1.15 -11.59 14.81
N GLU A 16 1.50 -10.34 15.05
CA GLU A 16 1.10 -9.17 14.26
C GLU A 16 2.06 -8.88 13.10
N LEU A 17 3.14 -9.66 12.95
CA LEU A 17 4.05 -9.48 11.83
C LEU A 17 3.36 -10.00 10.56
N PRO A 18 3.00 -9.14 9.59
CA PRO A 18 2.45 -9.61 8.34
C PRO A 18 3.57 -10.40 7.66
N THR A 19 3.44 -11.73 7.65
CA THR A 19 4.33 -12.56 6.85
C THR A 19 4.10 -12.08 5.42
N GLY A 20 5.15 -11.76 4.67
CA GLY A 20 5.08 -11.07 3.36
C GLY A 20 4.33 -11.80 2.23
N LYS A 21 3.42 -12.72 2.56
CA LYS A 21 2.44 -13.33 1.69
C LYS A 21 1.17 -12.48 1.71
N ALA A 22 0.80 -11.95 0.55
CA ALA A 22 -0.39 -11.13 0.37
C ALA A 22 -1.68 -11.79 0.89
N SER A 23 -1.76 -13.13 0.86
CA SER A 23 -2.89 -13.90 1.39
C SER A 23 -3.11 -13.69 2.90
N LEU A 24 -2.04 -13.56 3.69
CA LEU A 24 -2.14 -13.34 5.13
C LEU A 24 -2.52 -11.89 5.48
N ILE A 25 -2.14 -10.94 4.62
CA ILE A 25 -2.55 -9.53 4.78
C ILE A 25 -4.06 -9.40 4.57
N ALA A 26 -4.64 -10.11 3.59
CA ALA A 26 -6.08 -10.08 3.36
C ALA A 26 -6.88 -10.65 4.55
N GLU A 27 -6.36 -11.67 5.22
CA GLU A 27 -6.96 -12.21 6.45
C GLU A 27 -6.81 -11.26 7.63
N LEU A 28 -5.65 -10.61 7.76
CA LEU A 28 -5.38 -9.63 8.82
C LEU A 28 -6.31 -8.40 8.70
N VAL A 29 -6.46 -7.87 7.49
CA VAL A 29 -7.29 -6.69 7.19
C VAL A 29 -8.76 -6.90 7.58
N LYS A 30 -9.29 -8.13 7.53
CA LYS A 30 -10.67 -8.42 7.96
C LYS A 30 -10.93 -8.13 9.44
N ASN A 31 -9.89 -8.15 10.27
CA ASN A 31 -10.02 -7.93 11.72
C ASN A 31 -10.04 -6.45 12.10
N TYR A 32 -9.81 -5.54 11.15
CA TYR A 32 -9.76 -4.11 11.38
C TYR A 32 -10.97 -3.45 10.69
N ASN A 33 -11.74 -2.65 11.45
CA ASN A 33 -12.92 -1.98 10.92
C ASN A 33 -12.58 -0.77 10.03
N ASP A 34 -11.41 -0.16 10.23
CA ASP A 34 -10.95 1.01 9.49
C ASP A 34 -9.51 0.79 9.03
N VAL A 35 -9.35 0.46 7.76
CA VAL A 35 -8.05 0.16 7.14
C VAL A 35 -7.81 1.12 5.99
N LEU A 36 -6.87 2.04 6.20
CA LEU A 36 -6.30 2.84 5.12
C LEU A 36 -5.25 2.02 4.38
N LEU A 37 -5.64 1.45 3.24
CA LEU A 37 -4.69 0.90 2.29
C LEU A 37 -3.84 2.05 1.76
N ALA A 38 -2.56 2.10 2.14
CA ALA A 38 -1.60 3.17 1.80
C ALA A 38 -1.21 3.24 0.30
N GLY A 39 -2.08 2.75 -0.59
CA GLY A 39 -1.87 2.64 -2.02
C GLY A 39 -1.71 1.19 -2.44
N THR A 40 -2.67 0.67 -3.20
CA THR A 40 -2.46 -0.53 -4.00
C THR A 40 -1.61 -0.16 -5.20
N GLU A 41 -0.60 -1.00 -5.51
CA GLU A 41 0.13 -0.85 -6.76
C GLU A 41 -0.87 -1.03 -7.92
N ARG A 42 -0.96 -0.04 -8.81
CA ARG A 42 -1.84 -0.16 -9.97
C ARG A 42 -1.31 -1.28 -10.86
N PRO A 43 -2.15 -2.18 -11.37
CA PRO A 43 -1.71 -3.27 -12.24
C PRO A 43 -1.11 -2.77 -13.57
N ILE A 44 -1.38 -1.50 -13.91
CA ILE A 44 -0.90 -0.85 -15.12
C ILE A 44 0.17 0.15 -14.72
N GLN A 45 1.42 -0.14 -15.13
CA GLN A 45 2.50 0.83 -15.07
C GLN A 45 2.17 2.05 -15.94
N ARG A 46 2.66 3.22 -15.54
CA ARG A 46 2.51 4.46 -16.32
C ARG A 46 3.02 4.20 -17.75
N PRO A 47 2.17 4.33 -18.79
CA PRO A 47 2.61 4.15 -20.18
C PRO A 47 3.76 5.10 -20.52
N ALA A 48 4.74 4.71 -21.34
CA ALA A 48 5.81 5.62 -21.77
C ALA A 48 5.31 6.66 -22.79
N ASP A 49 4.32 6.28 -23.60
CA ASP A 49 3.72 7.11 -24.63
C ASP A 49 2.92 8.29 -24.05
N ALA A 50 3.23 9.51 -24.50
CA ALA A 50 2.73 10.76 -23.92
C ALA A 50 1.21 10.94 -24.11
N ASP A 51 0.65 10.50 -25.24
CA ASP A 51 -0.77 10.63 -25.52
C ASP A 51 -1.59 9.63 -24.70
N ARG A 52 -1.10 8.38 -24.60
CA ARG A 52 -1.68 7.38 -23.69
C ARG A 52 -1.58 7.80 -22.23
N GLN A 53 -0.47 8.42 -21.80
CA GLN A 53 -0.35 8.95 -20.44
C GLN A 53 -1.48 9.94 -20.12
N LYS A 54 -1.78 10.90 -20.99
CA LYS A 54 -2.85 11.89 -20.75
C LYS A 54 -4.23 11.24 -20.64
N SER A 55 -4.49 10.21 -21.43
CA SER A 55 -5.76 9.47 -21.39
C SER A 55 -5.93 8.63 -20.12
N CYS A 56 -4.84 8.00 -19.63
CA CYS A 56 -4.85 7.16 -18.44
C CYS A 56 -4.66 7.92 -17.12
N TYR A 57 -4.10 9.13 -17.20
CA TYR A 57 -3.80 9.99 -16.06
C TYR A 57 -4.33 11.40 -16.33
N SER A 58 -5.53 11.70 -15.83
CA SER A 58 -6.00 13.08 -15.70
C SER A 58 -5.19 13.74 -14.58
N GLY A 59 -4.04 14.31 -14.91
CA GLY A 59 -3.11 14.94 -13.97
C GLY A 59 -3.62 16.22 -13.29
N LYS A 60 -4.89 16.27 -12.87
CA LYS A 60 -5.48 17.46 -12.25
C LYS A 60 -5.62 17.27 -10.74
N LYS A 61 -4.78 17.98 -9.98
CA LYS A 61 -5.36 18.86 -8.95
C LYS A 61 -5.83 20.10 -9.70
N ASN A 62 -7.12 20.22 -9.94
CA ASN A 62 -7.68 21.52 -10.28
C ASN A 62 -7.39 22.42 -9.07
N LEU A 63 -6.56 23.44 -9.24
CA LEU A 63 -6.56 24.59 -8.34
C LEU A 63 -7.98 25.13 -8.36
N ILE A 64 -8.70 24.95 -7.26
CA ILE A 64 -9.93 25.69 -7.00
C ILE A 64 -9.46 27.14 -6.84
N ALA A 65 -9.84 28.00 -7.78
CA ALA A 65 -9.75 29.44 -7.69
C ALA A 65 -11.17 29.99 -7.60
#